data_AF-A0A945AST7-F1
#
_entry.id   AF-A0A945AST7-F1
#
_cell.length_a   1.000
_cell.length_b   1.000
_cell.length_c   1.000
_cell.angle_alpha   90.00
_cell.angle_beta   90.00
_cell.angle_gamma   90.00
#
_symmetry.space_group_name_H-M   'P 1'
#
loop_
_entity.id
_entity.type
_entity.pdbx_description
1 polymer ?
#
loop_
_entity_poly.entity_id
_entity_poly.type
_entity_poly.pdbx_seq_one_letter_code
_entity_poly.pdbx_strand_id
1 'polypeptide(L)'
;MATYLLRRILLGLVTLVVITLLVYGLARSMPGNPLTVQLGESDPSRKLNPEDQQRMLEIYGLDKPWPVGYVQWISKVIQGDLGRSITRKQPVARLIVERIGPTVLISGTALFLTWFLAIPLGLYASARGGQIDERFTGMVLYALYSFPTFVAALFLQIIFAVWLRDTPWELPLFGMSDLPSDAPFFDRCMDVGWHAILPITCQT
;
A
#
# COMPACT_ATOMS: atom_id res chain seq x y z
N MET A 1 -33.32 -8.51 -4.76
CA MET A 1 -31.89 -8.74 -5.07
C MET A 1 -31.35 -7.83 -6.17
N ALA A 2 -31.96 -7.77 -7.36
CA ALA A 2 -31.49 -6.92 -8.46
C ALA A 2 -31.40 -5.41 -8.10
N THR A 3 -32.44 -4.85 -7.49
CA THR A 3 -32.45 -3.44 -7.03
C THR A 3 -31.37 -3.16 -5.98
N TYR A 4 -31.08 -4.14 -5.12
CA TYR A 4 -30.01 -4.03 -4.12
C TYR A 4 -28.63 -4.04 -4.76
N LEU A 5 -28.38 -4.97 -5.69
CA LEU A 5 -27.13 -5.04 -6.46
C LEU A 5 -26.90 -3.75 -7.25
N LEU A 6 -27.93 -3.25 -7.95
CA LEU A 6 -27.86 -2.01 -8.70
C LEU A 6 -27.53 -0.82 -7.81
N ARG A 7 -28.22 -0.68 -6.66
CA ARG A 7 -27.94 0.36 -5.67
C ARG A 7 -26.49 0.29 -5.18
N ARG A 8 -25.98 -0.92 -4.92
CA ARG A 8 -24.61 -1.12 -4.43
C ARG A 8 -23.54 -0.82 -5.47
N ILE A 9 -23.78 -1.20 -6.73
CA ILE A 9 -22.90 -0.87 -7.87
C ILE A 9 -22.89 0.64 -8.10
N LEU A 10 -24.06 1.29 -8.11
CA LEU A 10 -24.16 2.74 -8.28
C LEU A 10 -23.45 3.50 -7.15
N LEU A 11 -23.65 3.09 -5.89
CA LEU A 11 -22.92 3.66 -4.76
C LEU A 11 -21.42 3.49 -4.94
N GLY A 12 -20.95 2.30 -5.31
CA GLY A 12 -19.53 2.05 -5.57
C GLY A 12 -18.95 2.92 -6.69
N LEU A 13 -19.69 3.09 -7.78
CA LEU A 13 -19.28 3.94 -8.91
C LEU A 13 -19.23 5.41 -8.51
N VAL A 14 -20.24 5.91 -7.79
CA VAL A 14 -20.25 7.29 -7.27
C VAL A 14 -19.08 7.49 -6.31
N THR A 15 -18.84 6.56 -5.39
CA THR A 15 -17.70 6.62 -4.47
C THR A 15 -16.37 6.64 -5.22
N LEU A 16 -16.21 5.81 -6.25
CA LEU A 16 -14.99 5.78 -7.07
C LEU A 16 -14.78 7.13 -7.75
N VAL A 17 -15.80 7.68 -8.42
CA VAL A 17 -15.72 8.98 -9.10
C VAL A 17 -15.38 10.10 -8.11
N VAL A 18 -16.01 10.13 -6.93
CA VAL A 18 -15.72 11.13 -5.91
C VAL A 18 -14.28 11.02 -5.43
N ILE A 19 -13.82 9.80 -5.10
CA ILE A 19 -12.44 9.58 -4.62
C ILE A 19 -11.43 9.96 -5.71
N THR A 20 -11.61 9.52 -6.96
CA THR A 20 -10.67 9.84 -8.04
C THR A 20 -10.63 11.32 -8.34
N LEU A 21 -11.77 12.00 -8.29
CA LEU A 21 -11.88 13.45 -8.47
C LEU A 21 -11.17 14.21 -7.35
N LEU A 22 -11.35 13.79 -6.09
CA LEU A 22 -10.66 14.36 -4.93
C LEU A 22 -9.15 14.11 -5.01
N VAL A 23 -8.71 12.88 -5.26
CA VAL A 23 -7.29 12.52 -5.36
C VAL A 23 -6.62 13.25 -6.52
N TYR A 24 -7.27 13.32 -7.68
CA TYR A 24 -6.77 14.08 -8.84
C TYR A 24 -6.65 15.58 -8.51
N GLY A 25 -7.66 16.14 -7.84
CA GLY A 25 -7.62 17.53 -7.36
C GLY A 25 -6.47 17.78 -6.41
N LEU A 26 -6.35 16.97 -5.35
CA LEU A 26 -5.27 17.08 -4.36
C LEU A 26 -3.89 16.95 -5.00
N ALA A 27 -3.68 15.93 -5.84
CA ALA A 27 -2.41 15.70 -6.53
C ALA A 27 -2.03 16.88 -7.44
N ARG A 28 -3.02 17.52 -8.09
CA ARG A 28 -2.79 18.68 -8.95
C ARG A 28 -2.59 19.98 -8.17
N SER A 29 -3.16 20.09 -6.98
CA SER A 29 -3.03 21.24 -6.10
C SER A 29 -1.76 21.22 -5.25
N MET A 30 -1.03 20.09 -5.21
CA MET A 30 0.25 20.02 -4.50
C MET A 30 1.26 21.00 -5.11
N PRO A 31 1.89 21.86 -4.30
CA PRO A 31 2.94 22.75 -4.78
C PRO A 31 4.18 21.91 -5.16
N GLY A 32 4.53 21.95 -6.44
CA GLY A 32 5.64 21.18 -7.01
C GLY A 32 5.17 20.21 -8.09
N ASN A 33 5.91 20.14 -9.20
CA ASN A 33 5.69 19.11 -10.21
C ASN A 33 6.53 17.88 -9.80
N PRO A 34 6.02 16.64 -9.85
CA PRO A 34 6.83 15.44 -9.58
C PRO A 34 8.15 15.40 -10.39
N LEU A 35 8.19 16.08 -11.54
CA LEU A 35 9.40 16.27 -12.35
C LEU A 35 10.41 17.27 -11.74
N THR A 36 9.92 18.37 -11.16
CA THR A 36 10.77 19.38 -10.51
C THR A 36 11.28 18.89 -9.16
N VAL A 37 10.51 18.07 -8.46
CA VAL A 37 10.93 17.43 -7.20
C VAL A 37 12.05 16.43 -7.47
N GLN A 38 11.89 15.55 -8.45
CA GLN A 38 12.91 14.54 -8.77
C GLN A 38 14.23 15.14 -9.29
N LEU A 39 14.16 16.26 -10.04
CA LEU A 39 15.35 16.98 -10.48
C LEU A 39 16.00 17.79 -9.34
N GLY A 40 15.18 18.48 -8.53
CA GLY A 40 15.65 19.27 -7.39
C GLY A 40 16.25 18.44 -6.25
N GLU A 41 15.77 17.21 -6.05
CA GLU A 41 16.38 16.23 -5.13
C GLU A 41 17.75 15.73 -5.62
N SER A 42 17.94 15.64 -6.95
CA SER A 42 19.20 15.18 -7.54
C SER A 42 20.27 16.26 -7.66
N ASP A 43 19.87 17.50 -7.95
CA ASP A 43 20.75 18.69 -8.00
C ASP A 43 19.90 19.97 -7.90
N PRO A 44 19.99 20.74 -6.79
CA PRO A 44 19.25 21.99 -6.59
C PRO A 44 19.51 23.06 -7.67
N SER A 45 20.61 22.93 -8.41
CA SER A 45 21.07 23.84 -9.46
C SER A 45 20.45 23.52 -10.82
N ARG A 46 19.98 22.28 -11.02
CA ARG A 46 19.31 21.82 -12.25
C ARG A 46 17.85 22.23 -12.24
N LYS A 47 17.58 23.43 -12.76
CA LYS A 47 16.22 23.82 -13.14
C LYS A 47 15.84 23.11 -14.43
N LEU A 48 14.64 22.54 -14.46
CA LEU A 48 14.06 21.99 -15.68
C LEU A 48 13.97 23.13 -16.72
N ASN A 49 14.35 22.86 -17.97
CA ASN A 49 14.17 23.82 -19.07
C ASN A 49 12.69 24.23 -19.14
N PRO A 50 12.34 25.53 -19.14
CA PRO A 50 10.95 25.98 -19.20
C PRO A 50 10.14 25.38 -20.35
N GLU A 51 10.79 25.10 -21.49
CA GLU A 51 10.14 24.45 -22.63
C GLU A 51 9.76 22.99 -22.34
N ASP A 52 10.62 22.24 -21.68
CA ASP A 52 10.34 20.84 -21.31
C ASP A 52 9.25 20.78 -20.23
N GLN A 53 9.25 21.74 -19.30
CA GLN A 53 8.19 21.88 -18.30
C GLN A 53 6.83 22.08 -18.96
N GLN A 54 6.74 23.00 -19.93
CA GLN A 54 5.50 23.30 -20.64
C GLN A 54 5.00 22.09 -21.44
N ARG A 55 5.89 21.41 -22.18
CA ARG A 55 5.55 20.17 -22.89
C ARG A 55 5.01 19.10 -21.96
N MET A 56 5.58 18.95 -20.76
CA MET A 56 5.09 17.96 -19.80
C MET A 56 3.71 18.34 -19.25
N LEU A 57 3.46 19.62 -18.97
CA LEU A 57 2.13 20.09 -18.54
C LEU A 57 1.07 19.78 -19.59
N GLU A 58 1.38 19.99 -20.87
CA GLU A 58 0.49 19.66 -22.00
C GLU A 58 0.24 18.15 -22.11
N ILE A 59 1.28 17.32 -22.02
CA ILE A 59 1.17 15.84 -22.09
C ILE A 59 0.24 15.29 -20.99
N TYR A 60 0.34 15.85 -19.78
CA TYR A 60 -0.47 15.43 -18.63
C TYR A 60 -1.79 16.19 -18.48
N GLY A 61 -2.11 17.14 -19.37
CA GLY A 61 -3.32 17.96 -19.31
C GLY A 61 -3.39 18.87 -18.06
N LEU A 62 -2.23 19.19 -17.50
CA LEU A 62 -2.04 20.06 -16.33
C LEU A 62 -2.04 21.55 -16.69
N ASP A 63 -2.06 21.87 -17.99
CA ASP A 63 -2.26 23.20 -18.57
C ASP A 63 -3.75 23.61 -18.65
N LYS A 64 -4.68 22.64 -18.69
CA LYS A 64 -6.12 22.87 -18.92
C LYS A 64 -6.91 23.09 -17.63
N PRO A 65 -8.09 23.72 -17.64
CA PRO A 65 -8.94 23.82 -16.44
C PRO A 65 -9.18 22.46 -15.77
N TRP A 66 -9.26 22.44 -14.44
CA TRP A 66 -9.31 21.22 -13.64
C TRP A 66 -10.35 20.17 -14.12
N PRO A 67 -11.61 20.54 -14.43
CA PRO A 67 -12.60 19.57 -14.94
C PRO A 67 -12.19 18.95 -16.28
N VAL A 68 -11.59 19.76 -17.17
CA VAL A 68 -11.17 19.32 -18.51
C VAL A 68 -10.00 18.34 -18.41
N GLY A 69 -9.02 18.64 -17.55
CA GLY A 69 -7.90 17.73 -17.28
C GLY A 69 -8.36 16.40 -16.69
N TYR A 70 -9.31 16.44 -15.74
CA TYR A 70 -9.89 15.22 -15.15
C TYR A 70 -10.62 14.36 -16.17
N VAL A 71 -11.48 14.96 -17.01
CA VAL A 71 -12.22 14.23 -18.06
C VAL A 71 -11.27 13.59 -19.07
N GLN A 72 -10.18 14.29 -19.46
CA GLN A 72 -9.17 13.74 -20.35
C GLN A 72 -8.42 12.57 -19.70
N TRP A 73 -8.05 12.70 -18.43
CA TRP A 73 -7.37 11.64 -17.69
C TRP A 73 -8.26 10.41 -17.53
N ILE A 74 -9.50 10.56 -17.06
CA ILE A 74 -10.40 9.42 -16.85
C ILE A 74 -10.80 8.75 -18.17
N SER A 75 -10.93 9.51 -19.26
CA SER A 75 -11.18 8.95 -20.59
C SER A 75 -10.06 8.01 -21.04
N LYS A 76 -8.79 8.39 -20.83
CA LYS A 76 -7.63 7.51 -21.09
C LYS A 76 -7.66 6.26 -20.21
N VAL A 77 -7.96 6.43 -18.92
CA VAL A 77 -8.06 5.32 -17.96
C VAL A 77 -9.14 4.32 -18.37
N ILE A 78 -10.31 4.78 -18.80
CA ILE A 78 -11.41 3.91 -19.26
C ILE A 78 -11.03 3.16 -20.54
N GLN A 79 -10.18 3.74 -21.39
CA GLN A 79 -9.62 3.08 -22.58
C GLN A 79 -8.48 2.10 -22.25
N GLY A 80 -8.12 1.95 -20.98
CA GLY A 80 -7.03 1.08 -20.51
C GLY A 80 -5.65 1.74 -20.48
N ASP A 81 -5.55 3.03 -20.84
CA ASP A 81 -4.31 3.80 -20.74
C ASP A 81 -4.18 4.46 -19.37
N LEU A 82 -3.47 3.78 -18.46
CA LEU A 82 -3.10 4.31 -17.14
C LEU A 82 -1.90 5.25 -17.18
N GLY A 83 -1.28 5.44 -18.35
CA GLY A 83 -0.08 6.24 -18.52
C GLY A 83 1.20 5.59 -18.01
N ARG A 84 2.24 6.42 -17.85
CA ARG A 84 3.57 6.01 -17.37
C ARG A 84 3.87 6.66 -16.02
N SER A 85 4.51 5.90 -15.14
CA SER A 85 5.04 6.44 -13.89
C SER A 85 6.14 7.45 -14.18
N ILE A 86 6.02 8.64 -13.58
CA ILE A 86 7.00 9.71 -13.69
C ILE A 86 8.32 9.29 -13.03
N THR A 87 8.23 8.73 -11.82
CA THR A 87 9.39 8.31 -11.03
C THR A 87 10.07 7.05 -11.56
N ARG A 88 9.29 6.01 -11.88
CA ARG A 88 9.81 4.70 -12.30
C ARG A 88 10.00 4.58 -13.82
N LYS A 89 9.53 5.56 -14.60
CA LYS A 89 9.61 5.61 -16.07
C LYS A 89 9.03 4.39 -16.80
N GLN A 90 8.12 3.65 -16.17
CA GLN A 90 7.49 2.44 -16.70
C GLN A 90 5.96 2.57 -16.76
N PRO A 91 5.25 1.77 -17.60
CA PRO A 91 3.79 1.77 -17.65
C PRO A 91 3.18 1.49 -16.28
N VAL A 92 2.17 2.27 -15.88
CA VAL A 92 1.51 2.11 -14.57
C VAL A 92 0.83 0.75 -14.46
N ALA A 93 0.24 0.26 -15.54
CA ALA A 93 -0.38 -1.08 -15.59
C ALA A 93 0.59 -2.19 -15.17
N ARG A 94 1.84 -2.14 -15.65
CA ARG A 94 2.88 -3.11 -15.30
C ARG A 94 3.25 -3.03 -13.81
N LEU A 95 3.40 -1.82 -13.28
CA LEU A 95 3.69 -1.60 -11.87
C LEU A 95 2.56 -2.14 -10.96
N ILE A 96 1.30 -1.98 -11.36
CA ILE A 96 0.16 -2.55 -10.62
C ILE A 96 0.25 -4.07 -10.61
N VAL A 97 0.44 -4.70 -11.78
CA VAL A 97 0.51 -6.16 -11.90
C VAL A 97 1.65 -6.75 -11.08
N GLU A 98 2.83 -6.12 -11.11
CA GLU A 98 3.99 -6.54 -10.29
C GLU A 98 3.73 -6.47 -8.78
N ARG A 99 2.77 -5.64 -8.34
CA ARG A 99 2.40 -5.49 -6.91
C ARG A 99 1.25 -6.39 -6.47
N ILE A 100 0.49 -6.99 -7.39
CA ILE A 100 -0.64 -7.87 -7.07
C ILE A 100 -0.13 -9.08 -6.28
N GLY A 101 0.88 -9.79 -6.80
CA GLY A 101 1.42 -11.00 -6.18
C GLY A 101 1.87 -10.80 -4.72
N PRO A 102 2.78 -9.84 -4.45
CA PRO A 102 3.21 -9.54 -3.08
C PRO A 102 2.07 -9.14 -2.15
N THR A 103 1.12 -8.32 -2.63
CA THR A 103 -0.04 -7.89 -1.83
C THR A 103 -0.91 -9.08 -1.44
N VAL A 104 -1.23 -9.95 -2.40
CA VAL A 104 -2.04 -11.15 -2.16
C VAL A 104 -1.33 -12.09 -1.20
N LEU A 105 -0.01 -12.27 -1.34
CA LEU A 105 0.76 -13.13 -0.44
C LEU A 105 0.71 -12.62 1.00
N ILE A 106 1.05 -11.34 1.23
CA ILE A 106 1.13 -10.76 2.57
C ILE A 106 -0.27 -10.70 3.19
N SER A 107 -1.25 -10.10 2.50
CA SER A 107 -2.60 -9.94 3.04
C SER A 107 -3.37 -11.24 3.14
N GLY A 108 -3.15 -12.19 2.23
CA GLY A 108 -3.74 -13.53 2.30
C GLY A 108 -3.20 -14.32 3.50
N THR A 109 -1.88 -14.28 3.71
CA THR A 109 -1.25 -14.96 4.86
C THR A 109 -1.64 -14.32 6.18
N ALA A 110 -1.68 -12.97 6.24
CA ALA A 110 -2.15 -12.25 7.41
C ALA A 110 -3.61 -12.59 7.72
N LEU A 111 -4.51 -12.54 6.73
CA LEU A 111 -5.92 -12.89 6.92
C LEU A 111 -6.10 -14.32 7.46
N PHE A 112 -5.35 -15.27 6.92
CA PHE A 112 -5.36 -16.66 7.38
C PHE A 112 -4.91 -16.76 8.85
N LEU A 113 -3.81 -16.12 9.22
CA LEU A 113 -3.31 -16.10 10.59
C LEU A 113 -4.28 -15.39 11.55
N THR A 114 -4.87 -14.26 11.13
CA THR A 114 -5.88 -13.56 11.91
C THR A 114 -7.06 -14.47 12.19
N TRP A 115 -7.60 -15.20 11.22
CA TRP A 115 -8.69 -16.15 11.48
C TRP A 115 -8.24 -17.32 12.36
N PHE A 116 -7.04 -17.83 12.13
CA PHE A 116 -6.47 -18.91 12.91
C PHE A 116 -6.30 -18.55 14.39
N LEU A 117 -5.98 -17.28 14.71
CA LEU A 117 -5.83 -16.80 16.08
C LEU A 117 -7.16 -16.29 16.67
N ALA A 118 -7.91 -15.49 15.90
CA ALA A 118 -9.12 -14.83 16.38
C ALA A 118 -10.28 -15.80 16.64
N ILE A 119 -10.42 -16.87 15.84
CA ILE A 119 -11.50 -17.84 16.03
C ILE A 119 -11.32 -18.61 17.34
N PRO A 120 -10.18 -19.25 17.64
CA PRO A 120 -9.97 -19.93 18.91
C PRO A 120 -10.02 -18.99 20.10
N LEU A 121 -9.39 -17.80 20.02
CA LEU A 121 -9.43 -16.81 21.11
C LEU A 121 -10.85 -16.29 21.36
N GLY A 122 -11.62 -16.06 20.30
CA GLY A 122 -13.03 -15.65 20.40
C GLY A 122 -13.92 -16.73 21.01
N LEU A 123 -13.74 -17.99 20.60
CA LEU A 123 -14.45 -19.12 21.20
C LEU A 123 -14.06 -19.31 22.67
N TYR A 124 -12.77 -19.18 23.01
CA TYR A 124 -12.25 -19.26 24.38
C TYR A 124 -12.85 -18.17 25.27
N ALA A 125 -12.79 -16.91 24.83
CA ALA A 125 -13.36 -15.78 25.56
C ALA A 125 -14.88 -15.92 25.72
N SER A 126 -15.59 -16.34 24.68
CA SER A 126 -17.04 -16.54 24.75
C SER A 126 -17.42 -17.66 25.73
N ALA A 127 -16.66 -18.76 25.78
CA ALA A 127 -16.92 -19.87 26.69
C ALA A 127 -16.65 -19.52 28.17
N ARG A 128 -15.75 -18.56 28.43
CA ARG A 128 -15.36 -18.13 29.78
C ARG A 128 -15.90 -16.75 30.17
N GLY A 129 -16.95 -16.29 29.50
CA GLY A 129 -17.54 -14.97 29.73
C GLY A 129 -17.73 -14.65 31.21
N GLY A 130 -17.16 -13.53 31.66
CA GLY A 130 -17.28 -13.04 33.04
C GLY A 130 -16.20 -13.52 34.00
N GLN A 131 -15.32 -14.44 33.58
CA GLN A 131 -14.15 -14.87 34.37
C GLN A 131 -12.96 -13.90 34.23
N ILE A 132 -12.01 -13.97 35.16
CA ILE A 132 -10.85 -13.06 35.20
C ILE A 132 -9.93 -13.25 33.98
N ASP A 133 -9.82 -14.48 33.49
CA ASP A 133 -9.00 -14.83 32.35
C ASP A 133 -9.57 -14.34 31.01
N GLU A 134 -10.90 -14.37 30.85
CA GLU A 134 -11.60 -13.69 29.74
C GLU A 134 -11.33 -12.18 29.78
N ARG A 135 -11.48 -11.54 30.94
CA ARG A 135 -11.20 -10.11 31.11
C ARG A 135 -9.75 -9.76 30.82
N PHE A 136 -8.80 -10.60 31.24
CA PHE A 136 -7.37 -10.40 30.94
C PHE A 136 -7.09 -10.53 29.44
N THR A 137 -7.63 -11.56 28.79
CA THR A 137 -7.49 -11.76 27.34
C THR A 137 -8.10 -10.59 26.56
N GLY A 138 -9.30 -10.16 26.94
CA GLY A 138 -9.96 -8.99 26.36
C GLY A 138 -9.16 -7.71 26.55
N MET A 139 -8.62 -7.48 27.75
CA MET A 139 -7.76 -6.32 28.02
C MET A 139 -6.52 -6.29 27.12
N VAL A 140 -5.83 -7.42 26.95
CA VAL A 140 -4.66 -7.51 26.06
C VAL A 140 -5.06 -7.24 24.61
N LEU A 141 -6.14 -7.85 24.12
CA LEU A 141 -6.61 -7.64 22.74
C LEU A 141 -7.03 -6.19 22.49
N TYR A 142 -7.74 -5.56 23.43
CA TYR A 142 -8.10 -4.14 23.31
C TYR A 142 -6.89 -3.22 23.40
N ALA A 143 -5.91 -3.53 24.25
CA ALA A 143 -4.66 -2.77 24.30
C ALA A 143 -3.92 -2.83 22.96
N LEU A 144 -3.78 -4.02 22.37
CA LEU A 144 -3.17 -4.19 21.04
C LEU A 144 -3.98 -3.46 19.96
N TYR A 145 -5.30 -3.55 19.97
CA TYR A 145 -6.17 -2.86 19.00
C TYR A 145 -6.09 -1.33 19.13
N SER A 146 -5.86 -0.82 20.34
CA SER A 146 -5.72 0.62 20.57
C SER A 146 -4.41 1.21 20.04
N PHE A 147 -3.41 0.36 19.77
CA PHE A 147 -2.16 0.81 19.18
C PHE A 147 -2.35 1.13 17.70
N PRO A 148 -1.99 2.34 17.24
CA PRO A 148 -2.03 2.66 15.82
C PRO A 148 -1.09 1.72 15.05
N THR A 149 -1.58 1.11 13.97
CA THR A 149 -0.83 0.12 13.19
C THR A 149 0.51 0.67 12.69
N PHE A 150 0.56 1.94 12.25
CA PHE A 150 1.80 2.56 11.82
C PHE A 150 2.83 2.71 12.96
N VAL A 151 2.37 2.94 14.20
CA VAL A 151 3.25 3.04 15.38
C VAL A 151 3.81 1.66 15.72
N ALA A 152 2.96 0.63 15.71
CA ALA A 152 3.39 -0.75 15.89
C ALA A 152 4.43 -1.15 14.82
N ALA A 153 4.19 -0.83 13.54
CA ALA A 153 5.14 -1.05 12.46
C ALA A 153 6.50 -0.40 12.74
N LEU A 154 6.51 0.88 13.15
CA LEU A 154 7.75 1.60 13.46
C LEU A 154 8.50 0.96 14.63
N PHE A 155 7.81 0.55 15.70
CA PHE A 155 8.45 -0.15 16.81
C PHE A 155 9.05 -1.48 16.39
N LEU A 156 8.31 -2.29 15.61
CA LEU A 156 8.81 -3.56 15.10
C LEU A 156 10.05 -3.34 14.19
N GLN A 157 10.02 -2.32 13.33
CA GLN A 157 11.18 -1.97 12.50
C GLN A 157 12.39 -1.55 13.35
N ILE A 158 12.21 -0.70 14.36
CA ILE A 158 13.32 -0.29 15.24
C ILE A 158 13.90 -1.48 16.00
N ILE A 159 13.04 -2.36 16.53
CA ILE A 159 13.49 -3.53 17.29
C ILE A 159 14.24 -4.48 16.34
N PHE A 160 13.58 -4.98 15.30
CA PHE A 160 14.11 -6.09 14.51
C PHE A 160 15.12 -5.68 13.43
N ALA A 161 15.05 -4.47 12.88
CA ALA A 161 15.96 -4.04 11.82
C ALA A 161 17.06 -3.10 12.31
N VAL A 162 16.86 -2.37 13.42
CA VAL A 162 17.85 -1.40 13.92
C VAL A 162 18.59 -1.93 15.14
N TRP A 163 17.87 -2.35 16.19
CA TRP A 163 18.49 -2.82 17.44
C TRP A 163 19.07 -4.22 17.33
N LEU A 164 18.40 -5.12 16.59
CA LEU A 164 18.85 -6.48 16.33
C LEU A 164 19.69 -6.61 15.05
N ARG A 165 20.17 -5.49 14.52
CA ARG A 165 21.09 -5.48 13.39
C ARG A 165 22.34 -6.33 13.69
N ASP A 166 22.83 -7.07 12.70
CA ASP A 166 23.97 -8.00 12.79
C ASP A 166 23.70 -9.24 13.70
N THR A 167 22.45 -9.47 14.10
CA THR A 167 22.03 -10.68 14.83
C THR A 167 21.23 -11.62 13.90
N PRO A 168 21.10 -12.92 14.22
CA PRO A 168 20.31 -13.85 13.39
C PRO A 168 18.80 -13.53 13.37
N TRP A 169 18.35 -12.55 14.14
CA TRP A 169 16.95 -12.11 14.20
C TRP A 169 16.73 -10.80 13.43
N GLU A 170 17.74 -10.33 12.68
CA GLU A 170 17.60 -9.17 11.81
C GLU A 170 16.54 -9.45 10.72
N LEU A 171 15.49 -8.64 10.70
CA LEU A 171 14.43 -8.72 9.69
C LEU A 171 14.58 -7.62 8.64
N PRO A 172 14.45 -7.95 7.34
CA PRO A 172 14.63 -6.99 6.26
C PRO A 172 13.48 -5.97 6.22
N LEU A 173 13.83 -4.72 5.89
CA LEU A 173 12.87 -3.60 5.84
C LEU A 173 12.16 -3.46 4.49
N PHE A 174 12.83 -3.87 3.42
CA PHE A 174 12.37 -3.67 2.05
C PHE A 174 12.73 -4.90 1.20
N GLY A 175 12.05 -5.06 0.06
CA GLY A 175 12.28 -6.19 -0.82
C GLY A 175 11.37 -7.37 -0.50
N MET A 176 11.29 -8.30 -1.45
CA MET A 176 10.51 -9.53 -1.30
C MET A 176 11.41 -10.75 -1.11
N SER A 177 12.62 -10.70 -1.68
CA SER A 177 13.61 -11.76 -1.64
C SER A 177 14.96 -11.17 -2.03
N ASP A 178 16.02 -11.59 -1.35
CA ASP A 178 17.40 -11.25 -1.69
C ASP A 178 18.05 -12.29 -2.63
N LEU A 179 17.39 -13.43 -2.81
CA LEU A 179 17.88 -14.54 -3.62
C LEU A 179 17.69 -14.29 -5.14
N PRO A 180 18.65 -14.74 -5.98
CA PRO A 180 18.52 -14.67 -7.42
C PRO A 180 17.38 -15.54 -7.96
N SER A 181 17.02 -15.32 -9.23
CA SER A 181 15.79 -15.86 -9.82
C SER A 181 15.74 -17.40 -9.90
N ASP A 182 16.92 -18.02 -9.92
CA ASP A 182 17.23 -19.44 -10.09
C ASP A 182 17.46 -20.19 -8.77
N ALA A 183 17.33 -19.51 -7.62
CA ALA A 183 17.49 -20.14 -6.31
C ALA A 183 16.49 -21.31 -6.09
N PRO A 184 16.88 -22.34 -5.31
CA PRO A 184 16.00 -23.45 -4.97
C PRO A 184 14.67 -22.97 -4.35
N PHE A 185 13.59 -23.67 -4.68
CA PHE A 185 12.24 -23.27 -4.24
C PHE A 185 12.14 -23.13 -2.71
N PHE A 186 12.73 -24.05 -1.95
CA PHE A 186 12.66 -24.05 -0.49
C PHE A 186 13.37 -22.84 0.13
N ASP A 187 14.57 -22.52 -0.36
CA ASP A 187 15.36 -21.38 0.14
C ASP A 187 14.64 -20.06 -0.17
N ARG A 188 14.03 -19.97 -1.36
CA ARG A 188 13.19 -18.83 -1.72
C ARG A 188 11.95 -18.70 -0.84
N CYS A 189 11.26 -19.80 -0.53
CA CYS A 189 10.11 -19.76 0.36
C CYS A 189 10.50 -19.30 1.78
N MET A 190 11.64 -19.76 2.29
CA MET A 190 12.15 -19.34 3.59
C MET A 190 12.52 -17.86 3.59
N ASP A 191 13.22 -17.40 2.56
CA ASP A 191 13.64 -16.01 2.40
C ASP A 191 12.44 -15.06 2.27
N VAL A 192 11.46 -15.39 1.42
CA VAL A 192 10.20 -14.64 1.31
C VAL A 192 9.44 -14.65 2.63
N GLY A 193 9.43 -15.79 3.34
CA GLY A 193 8.85 -15.90 4.68
C GLY A 193 9.50 -14.94 5.65
N TRP A 194 10.84 -14.88 5.67
CA TRP A 194 11.63 -13.97 6.51
C TRP A 194 11.29 -12.51 6.24
N HIS A 195 11.18 -12.14 4.95
CA HIS A 195 10.76 -10.80 4.52
C HIS A 195 9.31 -10.45 4.90
N ALA A 196 8.45 -11.46 4.99
CA ALA A 196 7.02 -11.26 5.25
C ALA A 196 6.67 -11.17 6.74
N ILE A 197 7.56 -11.54 7.67
CA ILE A 197 7.27 -11.58 9.12
C ILE A 197 6.81 -10.21 9.64
N LEU A 198 7.57 -9.15 9.39
CA LEU A 198 7.25 -7.79 9.84
C LEU A 198 5.89 -7.28 9.30
N PRO A 199 5.64 -7.29 7.97
CA PRO A 199 4.38 -6.80 7.45
C PRO A 199 3.19 -7.69 7.85
N ILE A 200 3.36 -9.01 7.95
CA ILE A 200 2.29 -9.92 8.38
C ILE A 200 1.94 -9.66 9.85
N THR A 201 2.92 -9.62 10.75
CA THR A 201 2.68 -9.40 12.19
C THR A 201 2.04 -8.05 12.49
N CYS A 202 2.36 -7.01 11.71
CA CYS A 202 1.71 -5.72 11.84
C CYS A 202 0.28 -5.71 11.28
N GLN A 203 -0.04 -6.60 10.34
CA GLN A 203 -1.34 -6.67 9.68
C GLN A 203 -2.31 -7.65 10.37
N THR A 204 -1.81 -8.63 11.12
CA THR A 204 -2.58 -9.63 11.88
C THR A 204 -3.10 -9.11 13.20
#